data_AF-A0A5C0DSX7-F1
#
_entry.id   AF-A0A5C0DSX7-F1
#
_cell.length_a   1.000
_cell.length_b   1.000
_cell.length_c   1.000
_cell.angle_alpha   90.00
_cell.angle_beta   90.00
_cell.angle_gamma   90.00
#
_symmetry.space_group_name_H-M   'P 1'
#
loop_
_entity.id
_entity.type
_entity.pdbx_description
1 polymer ?
#
loop_
_entity_poly.entity_id
_entity_poly.type
_entity_poly.pdbx_seq_one_letter_code
_entity_poly.pdbx_strand_id
1 'polypeptide(L)'
;MALQGNLQQIALNSMNDMTGIVASLLARAKAANAEDKVLLIPAGGEQKENEEMTVIDFLSQQVQIAVDSLKSAYPNNKNGLDAVKRFLDEIEAEAPWLKDFKDDDCYAKRPCAVNQDSQDTISRLVKLVNGYWGEPKFFDGDLRAYEKVLFSDIEPSQEQLDYALAHRAAYREAIGRAIKWKVQNDGSTIMIRQIAQATKNSKEKIFAKTSPDGKTYDPRSWAAAYWRIAHQAETGDAGLAFMIFGDEIVTELKNIPEKETQTLVVYGVDKIGIPQVQKKWTGQEIQVRGIIDEYNGKTYFKLQAYNQKTLEWINLGNISDKYQPYFLPGQSKRMKIYSISTNAQGKTKRAALFNKDMSQEEIDKCLIFDLSATTK
;
A
#
# COMPACT_ATOMS: atom_id res chain seq x y z
N MET A 1 38.10 22.77 -9.79
CA MET A 1 38.26 23.04 -8.35
C MET A 1 37.76 21.80 -7.61
N ALA A 2 38.53 21.22 -6.70
CA ALA A 2 38.12 20.00 -5.96
C ALA A 2 36.86 20.28 -5.11
N LEU A 3 35.92 19.34 -5.09
CA LEU A 3 34.68 19.43 -4.30
C LEU A 3 35.03 19.56 -2.80
N GLN A 4 34.63 20.66 -2.17
CA GLN A 4 34.73 20.86 -0.72
C GLN A 4 33.46 20.34 -0.03
N GLY A 5 33.63 19.50 0.99
CA GLY A 5 32.54 18.96 1.82
C GLY A 5 32.78 17.51 2.24
N ASN A 6 32.00 17.02 3.21
CA ASN A 6 32.03 15.60 3.56
C ASN A 6 31.27 14.76 2.50
N LEU A 7 31.52 13.44 2.46
CA LEU A 7 30.94 12.51 1.47
C LEU A 7 29.40 12.59 1.40
N GLN A 8 28.76 12.92 2.52
CA GLN A 8 27.31 13.11 2.64
C GLN A 8 26.83 14.43 1.99
N GLN A 9 27.58 15.53 2.14
CA GLN A 9 27.34 16.81 1.45
C GLN A 9 27.61 16.71 -0.06
N ILE A 10 28.63 15.95 -0.46
CA ILE A 10 28.91 15.67 -1.87
C ILE A 10 27.78 14.83 -2.48
N ALA A 11 27.28 13.81 -1.78
CA ALA A 11 26.13 13.02 -2.20
C ALA A 11 24.82 13.81 -2.23
N LEU A 12 24.57 14.68 -1.24
CA LEU A 12 23.39 15.56 -1.19
C LEU A 12 23.41 16.64 -2.27
N ASN A 13 24.59 17.22 -2.55
CA ASN A 13 24.75 18.18 -3.65
C ASN A 13 24.61 17.50 -5.02
N SER A 14 25.03 16.23 -5.14
CA SER A 14 24.84 15.38 -6.33
C SER A 14 23.36 14.96 -6.54
N MET A 15 22.51 15.06 -5.52
CA MET A 15 21.06 14.84 -5.66
C MET A 15 20.29 16.07 -6.17
N ASN A 16 20.90 17.27 -6.14
CA ASN A 16 20.42 18.51 -6.76
C ASN A 16 21.14 18.83 -8.09
N ASP A 17 21.79 17.83 -8.66
CA ASP A 17 22.80 17.93 -9.73
C ASP A 17 22.18 18.00 -11.13
N MET A 18 23.00 18.35 -12.11
CA MET A 18 22.60 18.49 -13.50
C MET A 18 21.91 17.24 -14.06
N THR A 19 22.30 16.05 -13.59
CA THR A 19 21.61 14.78 -13.87
C THR A 19 20.12 14.83 -13.55
N GLY A 20 19.73 15.42 -12.41
CA GLY A 20 18.33 15.53 -12.00
C GLY A 20 17.54 16.53 -12.85
N ILE A 21 18.18 17.61 -13.31
CA ILE A 21 17.57 18.59 -14.21
C ILE A 21 17.35 17.97 -15.60
N VAL A 22 18.36 17.30 -16.16
CA VAL A 22 18.24 16.68 -17.48
C VAL A 22 17.21 15.53 -17.46
N ALA A 23 17.22 14.69 -16.42
CA ALA A 23 16.23 13.62 -16.26
C ALA A 23 14.80 14.16 -16.13
N SER A 24 14.61 15.29 -15.43
CA SER A 24 13.31 15.96 -15.32
C SER A 24 12.82 16.46 -16.67
N LEU A 25 13.67 17.12 -17.46
CA LEU A 25 13.32 17.60 -18.79
C LEU A 25 13.00 16.44 -19.74
N LEU A 26 13.72 15.33 -19.65
CA LEU A 26 13.47 14.14 -20.46
C LEU A 26 12.14 13.48 -20.09
N ALA A 27 11.81 13.39 -18.79
CA ALA A 27 10.51 12.91 -18.34
C ALA A 27 9.35 13.79 -18.83
N ARG A 28 9.51 15.12 -18.79
CA ARG A 28 8.52 16.08 -19.30
C ARG A 28 8.36 15.97 -20.83
N ALA A 29 9.46 15.90 -21.57
CA ALA A 29 9.43 15.71 -23.02
C ALA A 29 8.72 14.40 -23.42
N LYS A 30 8.98 13.31 -22.71
CA LYS A 30 8.27 12.03 -22.88
C LYS A 30 6.77 12.13 -22.60
N ALA A 31 6.41 12.70 -21.45
CA ALA A 31 5.01 12.84 -21.06
C ALA A 31 4.19 13.67 -22.07
N ALA A 32 4.83 14.62 -22.75
CA ALA A 32 4.21 15.47 -23.77
C ALA A 32 4.39 14.98 -25.23
N ASN A 33 5.03 13.83 -25.46
CA ASN A 33 5.41 13.35 -26.81
C ASN A 33 6.21 14.41 -27.63
N ALA A 34 7.09 15.15 -26.96
CA ALA A 34 7.87 16.23 -27.56
C ALA A 34 9.32 15.85 -27.88
N GLU A 35 9.67 14.56 -27.75
CA GLU A 35 11.02 14.02 -27.93
C GLU A 35 11.61 14.30 -29.31
N ASP A 36 10.80 14.12 -30.36
CA ASP A 36 11.21 14.27 -31.76
C ASP A 36 11.17 15.72 -32.26
N LYS A 37 10.87 16.69 -31.38
CA LYS A 37 10.82 18.11 -31.76
C LYS A 37 12.25 18.64 -31.93
N VAL A 38 12.50 19.32 -33.04
CA VAL A 38 13.79 19.95 -33.33
C VAL A 38 13.81 21.36 -32.75
N LEU A 39 14.87 21.68 -32.01
CA LEU A 39 15.13 23.01 -31.47
C LEU A 39 16.51 23.49 -31.93
N LEU A 40 16.64 24.80 -32.14
CA LEU A 40 17.95 25.43 -32.28
C LEU A 40 18.56 25.60 -30.88
N ILE A 41 19.45 24.68 -30.53
CA ILE A 41 20.14 24.64 -29.23
C ILE A 41 21.22 25.73 -29.20
N PRO A 42 21.15 26.69 -28.27
CA PRO A 42 22.19 27.70 -28.13
C PRO A 42 23.54 27.11 -27.70
N ALA A 43 24.62 27.74 -28.14
CA ALA A 43 25.98 27.38 -27.72
C ALA A 43 26.13 27.41 -26.18
N GLY A 44 26.91 26.47 -25.64
CA GLY A 44 27.19 26.32 -24.22
C GLY A 44 27.90 25.00 -23.89
N GLY A 45 28.58 24.94 -22.74
CA GLY A 45 29.45 23.80 -22.42
C GLY A 45 30.59 23.69 -23.44
N GLU A 46 30.76 22.52 -24.06
CA GLU A 46 31.71 22.26 -25.16
C GLU A 46 31.18 22.68 -26.54
N GLN A 47 29.88 22.92 -26.68
CA GLN A 47 29.26 23.34 -27.94
C GLN A 47 29.54 24.83 -28.19
N LYS A 48 30.25 25.14 -29.28
CA LYS A 48 30.72 26.51 -29.59
C LYS A 48 29.76 27.34 -30.44
N GLU A 49 28.86 26.68 -31.18
CA GLU A 49 27.92 27.32 -32.10
C GLU A 49 26.50 26.81 -31.83
N ASN A 50 25.50 27.54 -32.31
CA ASN A 50 24.12 27.06 -32.20
C ASN A 50 23.92 25.88 -33.15
N GLU A 51 23.21 24.84 -32.70
CA GLU A 51 23.02 23.60 -33.46
C GLU A 51 21.57 23.17 -33.40
N GLU A 52 21.00 22.73 -34.54
CA GLU A 52 19.67 22.14 -34.57
C GLU A 52 19.75 20.68 -34.13
N MET A 53 19.04 20.34 -33.05
CA MET A 53 18.98 18.98 -32.54
C MET A 53 17.56 18.64 -32.12
N THR A 54 17.21 17.36 -32.16
CA THR A 54 15.99 16.89 -31.50
C THR A 54 16.15 17.03 -29.98
N VAL A 55 15.02 17.26 -29.29
CA VAL A 55 15.01 17.33 -27.82
C VAL A 55 15.59 16.08 -27.20
N ILE A 56 15.27 14.89 -27.74
CA ILE A 56 15.79 13.62 -27.21
C ILE A 56 17.30 13.45 -27.43
N ASP A 57 17.83 13.81 -28.59
CA ASP A 57 19.27 13.69 -28.87
C ASP A 57 20.06 14.63 -27.95
N PHE A 58 19.63 15.88 -27.85
CA PHE A 58 20.28 16.86 -26.97
C PHE A 58 20.22 16.43 -25.50
N LEU A 59 19.04 16.08 -24.98
CA LEU A 59 18.91 15.67 -23.58
C LEU A 59 19.69 14.38 -23.30
N SER A 60 19.72 13.42 -24.22
CA SER A 60 20.50 12.18 -24.06
C SER A 60 22.00 12.45 -23.96
N GLN A 61 22.52 13.35 -24.79
CA GLN A 61 23.91 13.81 -24.69
C GLN A 61 24.18 14.50 -23.35
N GLN A 62 23.27 15.36 -22.89
CA GLN A 62 23.44 16.04 -21.60
C GLN A 62 23.36 15.08 -20.40
N VAL A 63 22.56 14.01 -20.45
CA VAL A 63 22.58 12.95 -19.42
C VAL A 63 23.94 12.27 -19.40
N GLN A 64 24.45 11.88 -20.57
CA GLN A 64 25.75 11.23 -20.67
C GLN A 64 26.88 12.11 -20.13
N ILE A 65 26.90 13.39 -20.50
CA ILE A 65 27.84 14.37 -19.97
C ILE A 65 27.69 14.53 -18.46
N ALA A 66 26.47 14.59 -17.93
CA ALA A 66 26.25 14.73 -16.49
C ALA A 66 26.77 13.49 -15.71
N VAL A 67 26.56 12.29 -16.25
CA VAL A 67 27.07 11.03 -15.68
C VAL A 67 28.60 10.96 -15.77
N ASP A 68 29.19 11.36 -16.91
CA ASP A 68 30.64 11.34 -17.11
C ASP A 68 31.37 12.47 -16.37
N SER A 69 30.66 13.57 -16.06
CA SER A 69 31.19 14.70 -15.27
C SER A 69 31.62 14.29 -13.86
N LEU A 70 31.08 13.17 -13.34
CA LEU A 70 31.50 12.52 -12.09
C LEU A 70 32.92 11.93 -12.18
N LYS A 71 33.43 11.66 -13.39
CA LYS A 71 34.77 11.07 -13.65
C LYS A 71 35.76 12.08 -14.23
N SER A 72 35.29 12.99 -15.06
CA SER A 72 36.10 14.00 -15.77
C SER A 72 35.24 15.23 -16.02
N ALA A 73 35.67 16.41 -15.57
CA ALA A 73 34.87 17.64 -15.49
C ALA A 73 34.42 18.24 -16.85
N TYR A 74 33.56 17.56 -17.59
CA TYR A 74 32.89 18.10 -18.78
C TYR A 74 31.66 18.93 -18.38
N PRO A 75 31.58 20.21 -18.79
CA PRO A 75 30.45 21.06 -18.43
C PRO A 75 29.22 20.80 -19.31
N ASN A 76 28.04 20.61 -18.69
CA ASN A 76 26.77 20.57 -19.40
C ASN A 76 26.45 21.88 -20.15
N ASN A 77 25.75 21.78 -21.27
CA ASN A 77 25.21 22.93 -22.00
C ASN A 77 23.96 23.49 -21.29
N LYS A 78 24.18 24.34 -20.28
CA LYS A 78 23.09 24.98 -19.51
C LYS A 78 22.17 25.85 -20.37
N ASN A 79 22.71 26.54 -21.37
CA ASN A 79 21.93 27.40 -22.26
C ASN A 79 20.93 26.57 -23.10
N GLY A 80 21.38 25.41 -23.59
CA GLY A 80 20.53 24.43 -24.27
C GLY A 80 19.47 23.83 -23.34
N LEU A 81 19.83 23.49 -22.09
CA LEU A 81 18.86 22.98 -21.11
C LEU A 81 17.79 24.02 -20.77
N ASP A 82 18.15 25.30 -20.65
CA ASP A 82 17.19 26.39 -20.44
C ASP A 82 16.31 26.64 -21.67
N ALA A 83 16.81 26.41 -22.88
CA ALA A 83 16.02 26.49 -24.11
C ALA A 83 15.00 25.36 -24.20
N VAL A 84 15.41 24.12 -23.93
CA VAL A 84 14.50 22.97 -23.85
C VAL A 84 13.47 23.17 -22.74
N LYS A 85 13.89 23.66 -21.57
CA LYS A 85 12.97 23.97 -20.46
C LYS A 85 11.92 25.00 -20.88
N ARG A 86 12.31 26.11 -21.50
CA ARG A 86 11.38 27.13 -21.98
C ARG A 86 10.38 26.56 -22.98
N PHE A 87 10.86 25.79 -23.96
CA PHE A 87 9.98 25.10 -24.91
C PHE A 87 8.98 24.17 -24.21
N LEU A 88 9.43 23.36 -23.25
CA LEU A 88 8.55 22.47 -22.48
C LEU A 88 7.57 23.23 -21.58
N ASP A 89 7.96 24.39 -21.05
CA ASP A 89 7.08 25.28 -20.29
C ASP A 89 6.00 25.91 -21.20
N GLU A 90 6.35 26.30 -22.44
CA GLU A 90 5.42 26.88 -23.44
C GLU A 90 4.34 25.89 -23.90
N ILE A 91 4.68 24.60 -24.02
CA ILE A 91 3.70 23.55 -24.37
C ILE A 91 3.01 22.94 -23.15
N GLU A 92 3.20 23.53 -21.96
CA GLU A 92 2.65 23.05 -20.68
C GLU A 92 2.97 21.57 -20.42
N ALA A 93 4.16 21.11 -20.81
CA ALA A 93 4.58 19.73 -20.63
C ALA A 93 4.88 19.44 -19.15
N GLU A 94 3.99 18.68 -18.51
CA GLU A 94 4.13 18.27 -17.11
C GLU A 94 4.26 16.76 -16.94
N ALA A 95 5.11 16.35 -16.00
CA ALA A 95 5.25 14.98 -15.53
C ALA A 95 4.96 14.94 -14.00
N PRO A 96 3.69 15.04 -13.58
CA PRO A 96 3.34 15.21 -12.17
C PRO A 96 3.81 14.03 -11.30
N TRP A 97 3.89 12.83 -11.87
CA TRP A 97 4.36 11.62 -11.18
C TRP A 97 5.83 11.71 -10.75
N LEU A 98 6.63 12.57 -11.38
CA LEU A 98 8.05 12.72 -11.05
C LEU A 98 8.26 13.33 -9.65
N LYS A 99 7.39 14.25 -9.25
CA LYS A 99 7.41 14.86 -7.92
C LYS A 99 7.04 13.83 -6.86
N ASP A 100 6.01 13.05 -7.14
CA ASP A 100 5.46 12.04 -6.25
C ASP A 100 6.37 10.81 -6.11
N PHE A 101 7.12 10.46 -7.15
CA PHE A 101 8.15 9.42 -7.07
C PHE A 101 9.28 9.77 -6.09
N LYS A 102 9.50 11.06 -5.81
CA LYS A 102 10.48 11.52 -4.81
C LYS A 102 9.91 11.58 -3.39
N ASP A 103 8.61 11.33 -3.21
CA ASP A 103 7.95 11.30 -1.91
C ASP A 103 7.68 9.84 -1.52
N ASP A 104 8.52 9.31 -0.64
CA ASP A 104 8.43 7.93 -0.14
C ASP A 104 7.05 7.60 0.47
N ASP A 105 6.35 8.61 0.99
CA ASP A 105 5.04 8.46 1.61
C ASP A 105 3.87 8.57 0.61
N CYS A 106 4.13 8.84 -0.67
CA CYS A 106 3.08 9.17 -1.65
C CYS A 106 1.96 8.13 -1.62
N TYR A 107 2.29 6.87 -1.93
CA TYR A 107 1.36 5.74 -1.94
C TYR A 107 0.86 5.31 -0.56
N ALA A 108 1.43 5.80 0.54
CA ALA A 108 0.83 5.61 1.86
C ALA A 108 -0.39 6.51 2.07
N LYS A 109 -0.41 7.69 1.43
CA LYS A 109 -1.41 8.73 1.67
C LYS A 109 -2.42 8.88 0.53
N ARG A 110 -1.98 8.71 -0.71
CA ARG A 110 -2.78 8.96 -1.93
C ARG A 110 -2.19 8.23 -3.14
N PRO A 111 -2.90 8.07 -4.26
CA PRO A 111 -2.27 7.60 -5.48
C PRO A 111 -1.33 8.68 -6.04
N CYS A 112 -0.34 8.24 -6.82
CA CYS A 112 0.61 9.12 -7.49
C CYS A 112 -0.09 9.96 -8.57
N ALA A 113 0.23 11.24 -8.67
CA ALA A 113 -0.38 12.13 -9.65
C ALA A 113 0.10 11.78 -11.06
N VAL A 114 -0.83 11.63 -12.00
CA VAL A 114 -0.52 11.27 -13.39
C VAL A 114 -1.44 12.02 -14.34
N ASN A 115 -0.90 12.49 -15.48
CA ASN A 115 -1.72 13.08 -16.53
C ASN A 115 -2.53 11.96 -17.22
N GLN A 116 -3.87 12.09 -17.21
CA GLN A 116 -4.78 11.08 -17.73
C GLN A 116 -4.66 10.89 -19.25
N ASP A 117 -4.19 11.91 -19.98
CA ASP A 117 -4.06 11.84 -21.44
C ASP A 117 -2.70 11.30 -21.88
N SER A 118 -1.69 11.25 -20.99
CA SER A 118 -0.37 10.77 -21.34
C SER A 118 -0.38 9.27 -21.73
N GLN A 119 0.26 8.97 -22.86
CA GLN A 119 0.42 7.62 -23.41
C GLN A 119 1.82 7.05 -23.20
N ASP A 120 2.73 7.81 -22.56
CA ASP A 120 4.09 7.35 -22.32
C ASP A 120 4.11 6.11 -21.39
N THR A 121 5.13 5.28 -21.56
CA THR A 121 5.26 4.00 -20.84
C THR A 121 5.22 4.19 -19.32
N ILE A 122 5.85 5.23 -18.78
CA ILE A 122 5.92 5.46 -17.33
C ILE A 122 4.56 5.92 -16.82
N SER A 123 3.90 6.87 -17.48
CA SER A 123 2.56 7.30 -17.09
C SER A 123 1.56 6.14 -17.14
N ARG A 124 1.67 5.23 -18.11
CA ARG A 124 0.84 4.00 -18.17
C ARG A 124 1.12 3.05 -17.00
N LEU A 125 2.37 2.90 -16.59
CA LEU A 125 2.73 2.11 -15.40
C LEU A 125 2.18 2.74 -14.13
N VAL A 126 2.32 4.06 -13.96
CA VAL A 126 1.78 4.80 -12.81
C VAL A 126 0.26 4.66 -12.75
N LYS A 127 -0.46 4.79 -13.88
CA LYS A 127 -1.91 4.55 -13.97
C LYS A 127 -2.29 3.15 -13.50
N LEU A 128 -1.54 2.13 -13.93
CA LEU A 128 -1.78 0.75 -13.53
C LEU A 128 -1.58 0.56 -12.01
N VAL A 129 -0.49 1.08 -11.45
CA VAL A 129 -0.20 1.01 -10.01
C VAL A 129 -1.25 1.77 -9.19
N ASN A 130 -1.61 2.98 -9.62
CA ASN A 130 -2.72 3.75 -9.05
C ASN A 130 -4.04 2.97 -9.07
N GLY A 131 -4.26 2.17 -10.11
CA GLY A 131 -5.38 1.25 -10.17
C GLY A 131 -5.41 0.33 -8.95
N TYR A 132 -4.30 -0.27 -8.55
CA TYR A 132 -4.26 -1.15 -7.37
C TYR A 132 -4.32 -0.41 -6.04
N TRP A 133 -4.03 0.89 -6.03
CA TRP A 133 -4.04 1.69 -4.82
C TRP A 133 -5.45 1.79 -4.22
N GLY A 134 -5.55 1.51 -2.92
CA GLY A 134 -6.76 1.70 -2.14
C GLY A 134 -6.44 2.61 -0.97
N GLU A 135 -7.33 3.56 -0.70
CA GLU A 135 -7.25 4.39 0.49
C GLU A 135 -7.13 3.48 1.73
N PRO A 136 -6.10 3.68 2.58
CA PRO A 136 -6.00 2.97 3.84
C PRO A 136 -7.19 3.40 4.71
N LYS A 137 -8.27 2.63 4.64
CA LYS A 137 -9.36 2.77 5.58
C LYS A 137 -8.91 2.15 6.90
N PHE A 138 -8.31 2.97 7.74
CA PHE A 138 -8.16 2.64 9.14
C PHE A 138 -9.57 2.53 9.71
N PHE A 139 -9.97 1.31 10.06
CA PHE A 139 -11.21 1.07 10.75
C PHE A 139 -11.16 1.87 12.07
N ASP A 140 -12.17 2.69 12.35
CA ASP A 140 -12.57 3.01 13.74
C ASP A 140 -13.26 1.78 14.37
N GLY A 141 -12.70 0.60 14.10
CA GLY A 141 -13.11 -0.64 14.72
C GLY A 141 -12.59 -0.63 16.15
N ASP A 142 -13.43 -1.06 17.08
CA ASP A 142 -12.98 -1.30 18.46
C ASP A 142 -11.75 -2.22 18.40
N LEU A 143 -10.60 -1.74 18.85
CA LEU A 143 -9.36 -2.53 18.88
C LEU A 143 -9.56 -3.85 19.64
N ARG A 144 -10.54 -3.90 20.56
CA ARG A 144 -10.95 -5.11 21.28
C ARG A 144 -11.52 -6.19 20.35
N ALA A 145 -12.07 -5.83 19.19
CA ALA A 145 -12.51 -6.80 18.19
C ALA A 145 -11.36 -7.68 17.67
N TYR A 146 -10.12 -7.21 17.78
CA TYR A 146 -8.92 -7.93 17.35
C TYR A 146 -8.25 -8.74 18.47
N GLU A 147 -8.76 -8.64 19.71
CA GLU A 147 -8.19 -9.30 20.90
C GLU A 147 -8.06 -10.83 20.72
N LYS A 148 -8.98 -11.43 19.97
CA LYS A 148 -9.02 -12.89 19.73
C LYS A 148 -8.78 -13.29 18.28
N VAL A 149 -8.29 -12.38 17.45
CA VAL A 149 -7.97 -12.69 16.04
C VAL A 149 -6.76 -13.61 15.95
N LEU A 150 -5.76 -13.40 16.81
CA LEU A 150 -4.61 -14.29 16.98
C LEU A 150 -4.74 -15.08 18.27
N PHE A 151 -4.20 -16.31 18.28
CA PHE A 151 -4.17 -17.17 19.46
C PHE A 151 -5.56 -17.46 20.04
N SER A 152 -6.58 -17.54 19.17
CA SER A 152 -7.99 -17.71 19.57
C SER A 152 -8.27 -19.01 20.34
N ASP A 153 -7.41 -20.01 20.15
CA ASP A 153 -7.44 -21.33 20.79
C ASP A 153 -6.77 -21.35 22.17
N ILE A 154 -6.15 -20.24 22.58
CA ILE A 154 -5.41 -20.13 23.83
C ILE A 154 -6.15 -19.19 24.77
N GLU A 155 -6.38 -19.67 26.00
CA GLU A 155 -6.85 -18.86 27.12
C GLU A 155 -5.67 -18.62 28.09
N PRO A 156 -5.07 -17.42 28.12
CA PRO A 156 -3.98 -17.12 29.03
C PRO A 156 -4.44 -17.11 30.49
N SER A 157 -3.55 -17.45 31.42
CA SER A 157 -3.87 -17.35 32.85
C SER A 157 -3.93 -15.89 33.32
N GLN A 158 -4.62 -15.63 34.43
CA GLN A 158 -4.74 -14.28 34.98
C GLN A 158 -3.38 -13.70 35.36
N GLU A 159 -2.46 -14.52 35.86
CA GLU A 159 -1.10 -14.10 36.20
C GLU A 159 -0.31 -13.63 34.97
N GLN A 160 -0.53 -14.29 33.81
CA GLN A 160 0.10 -13.87 32.56
C GLN A 160 -0.45 -12.52 32.09
N LEU A 161 -1.77 -12.33 32.21
CA LEU A 161 -2.44 -11.07 31.85
C LEU A 161 -2.00 -9.91 32.76
N ASP A 162 -1.97 -10.12 34.07
CA ASP A 162 -1.55 -9.11 35.05
C ASP A 162 -0.08 -8.71 34.83
N TYR A 163 0.77 -9.70 34.56
CA TYR A 163 2.18 -9.44 34.25
C TYR A 163 2.34 -8.64 32.95
N ALA A 164 1.62 -9.02 31.89
CA ALA A 164 1.66 -8.31 30.62
C ALA A 164 1.15 -6.86 30.77
N LEU A 165 0.09 -6.64 31.56
CA LEU A 165 -0.45 -5.32 31.86
C LEU A 165 0.56 -4.44 32.61
N ALA A 166 1.21 -4.99 33.65
CA ALA A 166 2.23 -4.27 34.41
C ALA A 166 3.44 -3.92 33.53
N HIS A 167 3.89 -4.84 32.68
CA HIS A 167 4.98 -4.58 31.75
C HIS A 167 4.61 -3.50 30.72
N ARG A 168 3.37 -3.51 30.21
CA ARG A 168 2.86 -2.47 29.31
C ARG A 168 2.89 -1.10 29.96
N ALA A 169 2.41 -0.98 31.20
CA ALA A 169 2.43 0.27 31.94
C ALA A 169 3.87 0.79 32.12
N ALA A 170 4.80 -0.07 32.55
CA ALA A 170 6.21 0.29 32.73
C ALA A 170 6.88 0.74 31.41
N TYR A 171 6.60 0.03 30.31
CA TYR A 171 7.10 0.39 28.99
C TYR A 171 6.59 1.77 28.54
N ARG A 172 5.28 2.02 28.69
CA ARG A 172 4.65 3.30 28.31
C ARG A 172 5.25 4.47 29.07
N GLU A 173 5.44 4.32 30.38
CA GLU A 173 6.10 5.36 31.18
C GLU A 173 7.54 5.61 30.71
N ALA A 174 8.29 4.55 30.42
CA ALA A 174 9.67 4.67 29.95
C ALA A 174 9.75 5.40 28.59
N ILE A 175 8.92 5.02 27.62
CA ILE A 175 8.85 5.69 26.32
C ILE A 175 8.40 7.15 26.46
N GLY A 176 7.40 7.43 27.30
CA GLY A 176 6.96 8.79 27.60
C GLY A 176 8.10 9.67 28.12
N ARG A 177 8.95 9.13 29.01
CA ARG A 177 10.17 9.82 29.48
C ARG A 177 11.20 10.01 28.37
N ALA A 178 11.42 9.01 27.52
CA ALA A 178 12.38 9.10 26.42
C ALA A 178 11.97 10.08 25.31
N ILE A 179 10.67 10.21 25.03
CA ILE A 179 10.15 11.21 24.08
C ILE A 179 10.39 12.63 24.62
N LYS A 180 10.13 12.86 25.92
CA LYS A 180 10.46 14.16 26.55
C LYS A 180 11.95 14.46 26.47
N TRP A 181 12.79 13.46 26.72
CA TRP A 181 14.24 13.59 26.60
C TRP A 181 14.68 13.93 25.17
N LYS A 182 14.09 13.27 24.15
CA LYS A 182 14.36 13.54 22.73
C LYS A 182 14.12 15.01 22.39
N VAL A 183 13.00 15.58 22.85
CA VAL A 183 12.66 17.00 22.61
C VAL A 183 13.66 17.93 23.30
N GLN A 184 14.16 17.56 24.48
CA GLN A 184 15.15 18.34 25.23
C GLN A 184 16.60 18.21 24.72
N ASN A 185 16.87 17.26 23.82
CA ASN A 185 18.22 16.92 23.34
C ASN A 185 18.26 16.87 21.81
N ASP A 186 17.79 17.93 21.15
CA ASP A 186 17.90 18.16 19.70
C ASP A 186 17.43 16.99 18.82
N GLY A 187 16.38 16.28 19.23
CA GLY A 187 15.81 15.19 18.45
C GLY A 187 16.57 13.86 18.57
N SER A 188 17.56 13.75 19.47
CA SER A 188 18.31 12.52 19.70
C SER A 188 17.42 11.35 20.15
N THR A 189 17.52 10.22 19.46
CA THR A 189 16.66 9.03 19.69
C THR A 189 17.32 7.95 20.54
N ILE A 190 18.46 8.22 21.17
CA ILE A 190 19.27 7.21 21.87
C ILE A 190 18.46 6.52 22.98
N MET A 191 17.77 7.29 23.83
CA MET A 191 16.96 6.74 24.93
C MET A 191 15.82 5.85 24.43
N ILE A 192 15.17 6.22 23.33
CA ILE A 192 14.12 5.42 22.71
C ILE A 192 14.68 4.07 22.24
N ARG A 193 15.85 4.08 21.59
CA ARG A 193 16.53 2.85 21.13
C ARG A 193 16.94 1.95 22.29
N GLN A 194 17.46 2.52 23.38
CA GLN A 194 17.85 1.77 24.57
C GLN A 194 16.66 1.06 25.21
N ILE A 195 15.53 1.75 25.36
CA ILE A 195 14.30 1.15 25.90
C ILE A 195 13.81 0.05 24.97
N ALA A 196 13.74 0.28 23.66
CA ALA A 196 13.32 -0.74 22.70
C ALA A 196 14.18 -2.01 22.77
N GLN A 197 15.51 -1.85 22.87
CA GLN A 197 16.42 -2.99 22.99
C GLN A 197 16.25 -3.72 24.34
N ALA A 198 16.09 -2.99 25.44
CA ALA A 198 15.83 -3.58 26.76
C ALA A 198 14.51 -4.36 26.78
N THR A 199 13.47 -3.83 26.14
CA THR A 199 12.18 -4.50 25.98
C THR A 199 12.32 -5.77 25.15
N LYS A 200 13.04 -5.73 24.03
CA LYS A 200 13.31 -6.95 23.23
C LYS A 200 14.04 -8.02 24.04
N ASN A 201 15.05 -7.61 24.82
CA ASN A 201 15.82 -8.51 25.67
C ASN A 201 15.05 -9.04 26.89
N SER A 202 13.86 -8.50 27.19
CA SER A 202 13.03 -9.00 28.29
C SER A 202 12.40 -10.35 28.00
N LYS A 203 12.30 -10.77 26.72
CA LYS A 203 11.63 -12.00 26.26
C LYS A 203 12.07 -13.25 27.04
N GLU A 204 13.38 -13.45 27.18
CA GLU A 204 13.94 -14.61 27.90
C GLU A 204 13.52 -14.64 29.37
N LYS A 205 13.47 -13.47 30.03
CA LYS A 205 13.01 -13.35 31.41
C LYS A 205 11.53 -13.66 31.56
N ILE A 206 10.73 -13.41 30.52
CA ILE A 206 9.30 -13.71 30.49
C ILE A 206 9.12 -15.24 30.37
N PHE A 207 9.84 -15.89 29.47
CA PHE A 207 9.79 -17.35 29.30
C PHE A 207 10.30 -18.11 30.51
N ALA A 208 11.23 -17.56 31.29
CA ALA A 208 11.71 -18.16 32.52
C ALA A 208 10.68 -18.13 33.67
N LYS A 209 9.52 -17.46 33.52
CA LYS A 209 8.51 -17.39 34.57
C LYS A 209 7.69 -18.68 34.66
N THR A 210 7.53 -19.15 35.88
CA THR A 210 6.73 -20.34 36.20
C THR A 210 5.34 -19.98 36.70
N SER A 211 4.40 -20.88 36.46
CA SER A 211 3.08 -20.91 37.06
C SER A 211 3.16 -21.18 38.58
N PRO A 212 2.07 -21.01 39.33
CA PRO A 212 2.00 -21.33 40.77
C PRO A 212 2.38 -22.78 41.10
N ASP A 213 2.11 -23.68 40.17
CA ASP A 213 2.43 -25.11 40.19
C ASP A 213 3.86 -25.42 39.68
N GLY A 214 4.70 -24.40 39.48
CA GLY A 214 6.14 -24.53 39.24
C GLY A 214 6.53 -24.89 37.80
N LYS A 215 5.57 -24.94 36.87
CA LYS A 215 5.81 -25.24 35.45
C LYS A 215 6.02 -23.96 34.66
N THR A 216 6.85 -23.99 33.62
CA THR A 216 6.96 -22.86 32.69
C THR A 216 5.75 -22.82 31.78
N TYR A 217 5.26 -21.63 31.50
CA TYR A 217 4.19 -21.41 30.53
C TYR A 217 4.68 -21.67 29.10
N ASP A 218 3.75 -22.07 28.22
CA ASP A 218 4.02 -22.19 26.79
C ASP A 218 4.32 -20.80 26.18
N PRO A 219 5.34 -20.64 25.33
CA PRO A 219 5.66 -19.37 24.67
C PRO A 219 4.47 -18.71 23.94
N ARG A 220 3.62 -19.51 23.29
CA ARG A 220 2.44 -19.06 22.56
C ARG A 220 1.37 -18.52 23.52
N SER A 221 1.32 -19.03 24.76
CA SER A 221 0.44 -18.50 25.81
C SER A 221 0.88 -17.12 26.33
N TRP A 222 2.18 -16.87 26.41
CA TRP A 222 2.71 -15.53 26.71
C TRP A 222 2.43 -14.55 25.57
N ALA A 223 2.63 -14.96 24.32
CA ALA A 223 2.29 -14.14 23.16
C ALA A 223 0.79 -13.78 23.14
N ALA A 224 -0.08 -14.75 23.43
CA ALA A 224 -1.52 -14.54 23.57
C ALA A 224 -1.85 -13.51 24.67
N ALA A 225 -1.25 -13.62 25.86
CA ALA A 225 -1.49 -12.67 26.96
C ALA A 225 -1.13 -11.23 26.57
N TYR A 226 0.05 -11.04 25.96
CA TYR A 226 0.49 -9.72 25.50
C TYR A 226 -0.35 -9.18 24.35
N TRP A 227 -0.79 -10.06 23.44
CA TRP A 227 -1.72 -9.72 22.37
C TRP A 227 -3.06 -9.22 22.94
N ARG A 228 -3.64 -9.92 23.90
CA ARG A 228 -4.92 -9.52 24.51
C ARG A 228 -4.82 -8.17 25.21
N ILE A 229 -3.81 -8.00 26.05
CA ILE A 229 -3.58 -6.74 26.77
C ILE A 229 -3.30 -5.58 25.80
N ALA A 230 -2.60 -5.81 24.69
CA ALA A 230 -2.40 -4.78 23.67
C ALA A 230 -3.73 -4.27 23.07
N HIS A 231 -4.69 -5.15 22.85
CA HIS A 231 -5.98 -4.84 22.21
C HIS A 231 -7.07 -4.37 23.20
N GLN A 232 -6.88 -4.60 24.50
CA GLN A 232 -7.74 -4.03 25.55
C GLN A 232 -7.38 -2.56 25.89
N ALA A 233 -6.27 -2.03 25.37
CA ALA A 233 -5.86 -0.66 25.63
C ALA A 233 -6.73 0.35 24.86
N GLU A 234 -7.17 1.42 25.53
CA GLU A 234 -7.85 2.56 24.85
C GLU A 234 -6.90 3.38 23.97
N THR A 235 -5.59 3.16 24.07
CA THR A 235 -4.56 3.85 23.30
C THR A 235 -3.60 2.84 22.67
N GLY A 236 -3.35 2.98 21.37
CA GLY A 236 -2.62 2.02 20.52
C GLY A 236 -1.17 1.75 20.89
N ASP A 237 -0.96 0.81 21.82
CA ASP A 237 0.36 0.32 22.23
C ASP A 237 0.59 -1.15 21.81
N ALA A 238 -0.01 -1.59 20.69
CA ALA A 238 0.22 -2.92 20.13
C ALA A 238 1.70 -3.20 19.80
N GLY A 239 2.51 -2.15 19.62
CA GLY A 239 3.94 -2.25 19.37
C GLY A 239 4.71 -3.06 20.41
N LEU A 240 4.27 -3.08 21.69
CA LEU A 240 4.91 -3.89 22.72
C LEU A 240 4.85 -5.39 22.42
N ALA A 241 3.67 -5.88 22.03
CA ALA A 241 3.48 -7.28 21.71
C ALA A 241 4.34 -7.69 20.51
N PHE A 242 4.41 -6.85 19.47
CA PHE A 242 5.26 -7.10 18.29
C PHE A 242 6.76 -7.04 18.60
N MET A 243 7.21 -6.16 19.48
CA MET A 243 8.64 -6.08 19.84
C MET A 243 9.14 -7.31 20.59
N ILE A 244 8.29 -7.90 21.44
CA ILE A 244 8.67 -9.04 22.28
C ILE A 244 8.35 -10.37 21.58
N PHE A 245 7.17 -10.49 20.98
CA PHE A 245 6.63 -11.74 20.44
C PHE A 245 6.41 -11.71 18.92
N GLY A 246 7.22 -10.91 18.21
CA GLY A 246 7.10 -10.78 16.76
C GLY A 246 7.18 -12.11 16.02
N ASP A 247 8.08 -13.01 16.42
CA ASP A 247 8.25 -14.32 15.79
C ASP A 247 7.02 -15.22 15.97
N GLU A 248 6.46 -15.24 17.18
CA GLU A 248 5.25 -16.00 17.51
C GLU A 248 4.03 -15.44 16.78
N ILE A 249 3.88 -14.12 16.72
CA ILE A 249 2.79 -13.45 15.98
C ILE A 249 2.90 -13.73 14.47
N VAL A 250 4.11 -13.64 13.90
CA VAL A 250 4.32 -13.96 12.47
C VAL A 250 4.05 -15.44 12.19
N THR A 251 4.45 -16.32 13.10
CA THR A 251 4.17 -17.75 12.98
C THR A 251 2.68 -18.03 13.05
N GLU A 252 1.98 -17.38 13.99
CA GLU A 252 0.52 -17.46 14.10
C GLU A 252 -0.16 -16.97 12.82
N LEU A 253 0.24 -15.80 12.30
CA LEU A 253 -0.30 -15.24 11.06
C LEU A 253 -0.10 -16.15 9.84
N LYS A 254 1.03 -16.84 9.75
CA LYS A 254 1.30 -17.82 8.68
C LYS A 254 0.47 -19.09 8.84
N ASN A 255 0.12 -19.44 10.07
CA ASN A 255 -0.58 -20.67 10.43
C ASN A 255 -2.08 -20.46 10.66
N ILE A 256 -2.58 -19.22 10.65
CA ILE A 256 -4.01 -18.96 10.50
C ILE A 256 -4.37 -19.68 9.20
N PRO A 257 -5.18 -20.75 9.26
CA PRO A 257 -5.69 -21.33 8.05
C PRO A 257 -6.38 -20.18 7.34
N GLU A 258 -5.96 -19.87 6.11
CA GLU A 258 -6.78 -19.05 5.24
C GLU A 258 -8.11 -19.80 5.17
N LYS A 259 -9.06 -19.43 6.05
CA LYS A 259 -10.46 -19.75 5.87
C LYS A 259 -10.89 -18.85 4.73
N GLU A 260 -10.37 -19.12 3.54
CA GLU A 260 -10.82 -18.48 2.33
C GLU A 260 -12.31 -18.72 2.29
N THR A 261 -13.08 -17.64 2.29
CA THR A 261 -14.49 -17.80 1.98
C THR A 261 -14.56 -18.38 0.58
N GLN A 262 -14.97 -19.65 0.50
CA GLN A 262 -15.17 -20.37 -0.75
C GLN A 262 -16.22 -19.66 -1.61
N THR A 263 -17.15 -18.92 -1.00
CA THR A 263 -18.24 -18.24 -1.72
C THR A 263 -18.65 -16.91 -1.10
N LEU A 264 -18.55 -15.83 -1.87
CA LEU A 264 -19.08 -14.51 -1.52
C LEU A 264 -20.39 -14.26 -2.28
N VAL A 265 -21.38 -13.69 -1.61
CA VAL A 265 -22.64 -13.30 -2.25
C VAL A 265 -22.76 -11.79 -2.28
N VAL A 266 -22.89 -11.25 -3.49
CA VAL A 266 -23.02 -9.80 -3.77
C VAL A 266 -24.46 -9.46 -4.07
N TYR A 267 -24.92 -8.36 -3.48
CA TYR A 267 -26.28 -7.84 -3.57
C TYR A 267 -26.29 -6.47 -4.25
N GLY A 268 -27.39 -6.17 -4.94
CA GLY A 268 -27.60 -4.86 -5.56
C GLY A 268 -26.71 -4.62 -6.78
N VAL A 269 -26.30 -5.70 -7.46
CA VAL A 269 -25.45 -5.65 -8.66
C VAL A 269 -26.10 -4.83 -9.76
N ASP A 270 -27.44 -4.86 -9.86
CA ASP A 270 -28.21 -4.11 -10.84
C ASP A 270 -28.38 -2.61 -10.52
N LYS A 271 -27.97 -2.16 -9.33
CA LYS A 271 -28.25 -0.80 -8.81
C LYS A 271 -27.04 0.12 -8.70
N ILE A 272 -25.80 -0.37 -8.71
CA ILE A 272 -24.66 0.39 -8.13
C ILE A 272 -23.46 0.63 -9.09
N GLY A 273 -23.49 0.24 -10.36
CA GLY A 273 -22.42 0.67 -11.27
C GLY A 273 -22.62 0.28 -12.73
N ILE A 274 -22.62 1.31 -13.59
CA ILE A 274 -22.57 1.39 -15.07
C ILE A 274 -22.87 0.09 -15.87
N PRO A 275 -23.82 0.16 -16.83
CA PRO A 275 -24.27 -0.99 -17.62
C PRO A 275 -23.15 -1.53 -18.51
N GLN A 276 -23.18 -2.85 -18.72
CA GLN A 276 -22.37 -3.65 -19.65
C GLN A 276 -21.20 -4.42 -19.05
N VAL A 277 -21.50 -5.39 -18.18
CA VAL A 277 -20.82 -6.67 -18.34
C VAL A 277 -21.85 -7.78 -18.13
N GLN A 278 -22.47 -8.20 -19.24
CA GLN A 278 -23.41 -9.33 -19.37
C GLN A 278 -24.80 -9.23 -18.70
N LYS A 279 -25.83 -9.68 -19.44
CA LYS A 279 -27.17 -9.95 -18.86
C LYS A 279 -27.10 -11.04 -17.79
N LYS A 280 -26.12 -11.94 -17.89
CA LYS A 280 -25.92 -13.07 -16.98
C LYS A 280 -24.45 -13.47 -16.95
N TRP A 281 -23.89 -13.53 -15.75
CA TRP A 281 -22.58 -14.09 -15.44
C TRP A 281 -22.64 -15.62 -15.30
N THR A 282 -21.67 -16.31 -15.86
CA THR A 282 -21.64 -17.78 -16.00
C THR A 282 -20.24 -18.36 -15.77
N GLY A 283 -19.50 -17.83 -14.81
CA GLY A 283 -18.19 -18.35 -14.41
C GLY A 283 -16.99 -17.61 -14.98
N GLN A 284 -17.18 -16.39 -15.48
CA GLN A 284 -16.06 -15.54 -15.87
C GLN A 284 -15.15 -15.29 -14.67
N GLU A 285 -13.84 -15.32 -14.91
CA GLU A 285 -12.87 -14.90 -13.91
C GLU A 285 -12.78 -13.38 -13.89
N ILE A 286 -13.01 -12.80 -12.72
CA ILE A 286 -12.90 -11.37 -12.49
C ILE A 286 -11.96 -11.13 -11.32
N GLN A 287 -11.22 -10.02 -11.40
CA GLN A 287 -10.46 -9.52 -10.26
C GLN A 287 -11.37 -8.60 -9.45
N VAL A 288 -11.48 -8.86 -8.15
CA VAL A 288 -12.33 -8.11 -7.23
C VAL A 288 -11.54 -7.57 -6.06
N ARG A 289 -12.00 -6.45 -5.49
CA ARG A 289 -11.43 -5.81 -4.30
C ARG A 289 -12.53 -5.42 -3.32
N GLY A 290 -12.31 -5.66 -2.05
CA GLY A 290 -13.20 -5.26 -0.97
C GLY A 290 -12.98 -3.78 -0.62
N ILE A 291 -14.04 -3.01 -0.48
CA ILE A 291 -13.96 -1.63 0.01
C ILE A 291 -15.05 -1.40 1.05
N ILE A 292 -14.77 -0.51 1.98
CA ILE A 292 -15.83 0.06 2.82
C ILE A 292 -16.28 1.36 2.16
N ASP A 293 -17.58 1.57 2.17
CA ASP A 293 -18.20 2.81 1.72
C ASP A 293 -19.21 3.29 2.76
N GLU A 294 -19.33 4.60 2.91
CA GLU A 294 -20.22 5.21 3.89
C GLU A 294 -21.37 5.90 3.16
N TYR A 295 -22.61 5.55 3.52
CA TYR A 295 -23.79 6.15 2.94
C TYR A 295 -24.81 6.46 4.04
N ASN A 296 -25.19 7.73 4.16
CA ASN A 296 -26.10 8.24 5.20
C ASN A 296 -25.67 7.84 6.64
N GLY A 297 -24.37 7.93 6.94
CA GLY A 297 -23.83 7.60 8.27
C GLY A 297 -23.84 6.10 8.61
N LYS A 298 -24.10 5.24 7.61
CA LYS A 298 -23.99 3.79 7.73
C LYS A 298 -22.87 3.27 6.85
N THR A 299 -22.03 2.45 7.46
CA THR A 299 -20.91 1.78 6.83
C THR A 299 -21.38 0.53 6.11
N TYR A 300 -21.04 0.38 4.85
CA TYR A 300 -21.37 -0.78 4.03
C TYR A 300 -20.09 -1.41 3.48
N PHE A 301 -20.02 -2.74 3.53
CA PHE A 301 -18.95 -3.47 2.87
C PHE A 301 -19.34 -3.77 1.42
N LYS A 302 -18.51 -3.35 0.46
CA LYS A 302 -18.76 -3.48 -0.98
C LYS A 302 -17.64 -4.23 -1.68
N LEU A 303 -17.97 -4.81 -2.82
CA LEU A 303 -16.99 -5.33 -3.77
C LEU A 303 -16.94 -4.42 -4.99
N GLN A 304 -15.72 -4.15 -5.45
CA GLN A 304 -15.43 -3.58 -6.75
C GLN A 304 -14.87 -4.67 -7.66
N ALA A 305 -15.12 -4.59 -8.96
CA ALA A 305 -14.53 -5.43 -9.99
C ALA A 305 -13.58 -4.60 -10.86
N TYR A 306 -12.44 -5.18 -11.25
CA TYR A 306 -11.49 -4.51 -12.12
C TYR A 306 -11.94 -4.60 -13.59
N ASN A 307 -12.13 -3.46 -14.23
CA ASN A 307 -12.47 -3.37 -15.65
C ASN A 307 -11.19 -3.29 -16.48
N GLN A 308 -10.84 -4.38 -17.16
CA GLN A 308 -9.64 -4.44 -17.99
C GLN A 308 -9.66 -3.50 -19.21
N LYS A 309 -10.83 -3.01 -19.64
CA LYS A 309 -10.93 -2.10 -20.80
C LYS A 309 -10.64 -0.66 -20.42
N THR A 310 -11.17 -0.22 -19.28
CA THR A 310 -10.96 1.16 -18.78
C THR A 310 -9.80 1.26 -17.80
N LEU A 311 -9.27 0.12 -17.33
CA LEU A 311 -8.23 0.01 -16.31
C LEU A 311 -8.65 0.59 -14.95
N GLU A 312 -9.95 0.55 -14.64
CA GLU A 312 -10.55 1.14 -13.44
C GLU A 312 -11.29 0.10 -12.58
N TRP A 313 -11.44 0.40 -11.29
CA TRP A 313 -12.32 -0.35 -10.39
C TRP A 313 -13.75 0.16 -10.47
N ILE A 314 -14.65 -0.72 -10.88
CA ILE A 314 -16.09 -0.44 -10.97
C ILE A 314 -16.82 -1.09 -9.80
N ASN A 315 -17.83 -0.41 -9.25
CA ASN A 315 -18.63 -0.97 -8.15
C ASN A 315 -19.42 -2.19 -8.64
N LEU A 316 -19.23 -3.33 -7.97
CA LEU A 316 -19.94 -4.58 -8.27
C LEU A 316 -21.20 -4.72 -7.41
N GLY A 317 -21.17 -4.28 -6.15
CA GLY A 317 -22.31 -4.30 -5.24
C GLY A 317 -21.91 -4.49 -3.78
N ASN A 318 -22.90 -4.74 -2.92
CA ASN A 318 -22.70 -4.86 -1.48
C ASN A 318 -22.52 -6.33 -1.06
N ILE A 319 -21.71 -6.58 -0.04
CA ILE A 319 -21.57 -7.89 0.60
C ILE A 319 -22.00 -7.82 2.07
N SER A 320 -22.46 -8.96 2.58
CA SER A 320 -22.90 -9.07 3.98
C SER A 320 -21.70 -9.04 4.93
N ASP A 321 -21.90 -8.43 6.10
CA ASP A 321 -20.88 -8.33 7.15
C ASP A 321 -20.37 -9.69 7.64
N LYS A 322 -21.16 -10.77 7.45
CA LYS A 322 -20.73 -12.14 7.75
C LYS A 322 -19.47 -12.59 6.99
N TYR A 323 -19.14 -11.93 5.88
CA TYR A 323 -17.95 -12.23 5.07
C TYR A 323 -16.71 -11.42 5.46
N GLN A 324 -16.86 -10.35 6.27
CA GLN A 324 -15.73 -9.51 6.70
C GLN A 324 -14.57 -10.28 7.36
N PRO A 325 -14.81 -11.32 8.19
CA PRO A 325 -13.71 -12.08 8.79
C PRO A 325 -12.84 -12.85 7.78
N TYR A 326 -13.32 -13.02 6.54
CA TYR A 326 -12.71 -13.90 5.55
C TYR A 326 -12.32 -13.20 4.25
N PHE A 327 -12.78 -11.96 4.09
CA PHE A 327 -12.46 -11.10 2.96
C PHE A 327 -12.36 -9.67 3.46
N LEU A 328 -11.14 -9.15 3.55
CA LEU A 328 -10.88 -7.88 4.22
C LEU A 328 -11.02 -6.69 3.25
N PRO A 329 -11.35 -5.49 3.75
CA PRO A 329 -11.21 -4.25 2.98
C PRO A 329 -9.78 -4.09 2.45
N GLY A 330 -9.63 -3.63 1.20
CA GLY A 330 -8.36 -3.52 0.50
C GLY A 330 -7.84 -4.84 -0.09
N GLN A 331 -8.32 -5.99 0.37
CA GLN A 331 -7.93 -7.28 -0.19
C GLN A 331 -8.45 -7.42 -1.61
N SER A 332 -7.57 -7.83 -2.53
CA SER A 332 -7.91 -8.15 -3.91
C SER A 332 -7.79 -9.65 -4.17
N LYS A 333 -8.74 -10.25 -4.87
CA LYS A 333 -8.72 -11.66 -5.28
C LYS A 333 -9.19 -11.85 -6.71
N ARG A 334 -8.76 -12.92 -7.37
CA ARG A 334 -9.40 -13.40 -8.60
C ARG A 334 -10.43 -14.46 -8.25
N MET A 335 -11.64 -14.30 -8.77
CA MET A 335 -12.78 -15.14 -8.44
C MET A 335 -13.63 -15.42 -9.67
N LYS A 336 -14.34 -16.56 -9.68
CA LYS A 336 -15.32 -16.90 -10.72
C LYS A 336 -16.69 -16.35 -10.33
N ILE A 337 -17.32 -15.56 -11.19
CA ILE A 337 -18.62 -14.93 -10.90
C ILE A 337 -19.78 -15.62 -11.63
N TYR A 338 -20.88 -15.87 -10.90
CA TYR A 338 -22.12 -16.44 -11.43
C TYR A 338 -23.31 -15.59 -11.01
N SER A 339 -24.30 -15.45 -11.90
CA SER A 339 -25.57 -14.81 -11.56
C SER A 339 -26.50 -15.78 -10.85
N ILE A 340 -26.90 -15.45 -9.62
CA ILE A 340 -27.84 -16.25 -8.82
C ILE A 340 -29.28 -15.79 -9.06
N SER A 341 -29.49 -14.48 -9.23
CA SER A 341 -30.82 -13.93 -9.53
C SER A 341 -30.74 -12.77 -10.50
N THR A 342 -31.80 -12.59 -11.28
CA THR A 342 -31.96 -11.47 -12.22
C THR A 342 -33.21 -10.67 -11.88
N ASN A 343 -33.23 -9.40 -12.26
CA ASN A 343 -34.42 -8.57 -12.18
C ASN A 343 -35.33 -8.78 -13.41
N ALA A 344 -36.49 -8.13 -13.45
CA ALA A 344 -37.48 -8.26 -14.54
C ALA A 344 -36.93 -7.88 -15.93
N GLN A 345 -35.83 -7.11 -15.98
CA GLN A 345 -35.16 -6.71 -17.22
C GLN A 345 -34.05 -7.69 -17.63
N GLY A 346 -33.90 -8.80 -16.91
CA GLY A 346 -32.86 -9.80 -17.13
C GLY A 346 -31.45 -9.34 -16.77
N LYS A 347 -31.31 -8.34 -15.88
CA LYS A 347 -30.00 -7.93 -15.33
C LYS A 347 -29.73 -8.64 -14.02
N THR A 348 -28.48 -9.02 -13.76
CA THR A 348 -28.08 -9.65 -12.51
C THR A 348 -28.36 -8.77 -11.30
N LYS A 349 -29.20 -9.27 -10.38
CA LYS A 349 -29.55 -8.63 -9.11
C LYS A 349 -28.65 -9.11 -7.96
N ARG A 350 -28.32 -10.40 -7.97
CA ARG A 350 -27.38 -11.05 -7.03
C ARG A 350 -26.39 -11.91 -7.78
N ALA A 351 -25.13 -11.85 -7.38
CA ALA A 351 -24.06 -12.69 -7.92
C ALA A 351 -23.36 -13.47 -6.80
N ALA A 352 -22.93 -14.69 -7.11
CA ALA A 352 -22.02 -15.47 -6.28
C ALA A 352 -20.62 -15.36 -6.90
N LEU A 353 -19.62 -15.17 -6.05
CA LEU A 353 -18.22 -15.25 -6.42
C LEU A 353 -17.60 -16.44 -5.70
N PHE A 354 -16.96 -17.31 -6.46
CA PHE A 354 -16.28 -18.49 -5.98
C PHE A 354 -14.77 -18.31 -6.09
N ASN A 355 -14.05 -18.96 -5.19
CA ASN A 355 -12.60 -19.04 -5.33
C ASN A 355 -12.23 -19.62 -6.71
N LYS A 356 -11.23 -19.05 -7.37
CA LYS A 356 -10.79 -19.47 -8.71
C LYS A 356 -10.46 -20.97 -8.77
N ASP A 357 -9.94 -21.51 -7.67
CA ASP A 357 -9.46 -22.89 -7.58
C ASP A 357 -10.57 -23.90 -7.28
N MET A 358 -11.81 -23.45 -7.03
CA MET A 358 -12.95 -24.36 -6.91
C MET A 358 -13.27 -25.05 -8.24
N SER A 359 -13.54 -26.35 -8.16
CA SER A 359 -14.03 -27.14 -9.27
C SER A 359 -15.46 -26.76 -9.64
N GLN A 360 -15.85 -27.02 -10.89
CA GLN A 360 -17.23 -26.73 -11.34
C GLN A 360 -18.26 -27.53 -10.53
N GLU A 361 -17.94 -28.76 -10.11
CA GLU A 361 -18.83 -29.59 -9.30
C GLU A 361 -19.10 -28.99 -7.92
N GLU A 362 -18.08 -28.43 -7.27
CA GLU A 362 -18.23 -27.73 -5.98
C GLU A 362 -19.06 -26.46 -6.13
N ILE A 363 -18.81 -25.69 -7.21
CA ILE A 363 -19.56 -24.48 -7.54
C ILE A 363 -21.04 -24.81 -7.77
N ASP A 364 -21.34 -25.84 -8.55
CA ASP A 364 -22.71 -26.25 -8.86
C ASP A 364 -23.46 -26.67 -7.60
N LYS A 365 -22.81 -27.39 -6.68
CA LYS A 365 -23.39 -27.73 -5.36
C LYS A 365 -23.75 -26.47 -4.56
N CYS A 366 -22.85 -25.50 -4.48
CA CYS A 366 -23.12 -24.25 -3.76
C CYS A 366 -24.25 -23.42 -4.39
N LEU A 367 -24.31 -23.35 -5.73
CA LEU A 367 -25.34 -22.63 -6.45
C LEU A 367 -26.75 -23.21 -6.21
N ILE A 368 -26.87 -24.53 -6.07
CA ILE A 368 -28.14 -25.21 -5.77
C ILE A 368 -28.65 -24.84 -4.35
N PHE A 369 -27.75 -24.81 -3.36
CA PHE A 369 -28.12 -24.49 -1.97
C PHE A 369 -28.63 -23.05 -1.81
N ASP A 370 -27.98 -22.06 -2.42
CA ASP A 370 -28.37 -20.64 -2.29
C ASP A 370 -29.72 -20.33 -2.98
N LEU A 371 -30.07 -21.08 -4.04
CA LEU A 371 -31.39 -21.00 -4.69
C LEU A 371 -32.51 -21.60 -3.82
N SER A 372 -32.22 -22.61 -3.00
CA SER A 372 -33.21 -23.22 -2.08
C SER A 372 -33.56 -22.35 -0.87
N ALA A 373 -32.63 -21.48 -0.43
CA ALA A 373 -32.84 -20.55 0.68
C ALA A 373 -33.71 -19.32 0.30
N THR A 374 -34.08 -19.17 -0.97
CA THR A 374 -34.87 -18.03 -1.49
C THR A 374 -36.32 -18.36 -1.81
N THR A 375 -36.77 -19.59 -1.58
CA THR A 375 -38.13 -20.06 -1.87
C THR A 375 -39.05 -20.14 -0.65
N LYS A 376 -38.83 -19.30 0.38
CA LYS A 376 -39.76 -19.12 1.50
C LYS A 376 -40.27 -17.69 1.58
#